data_AF-A0A0A1U5Z1-F1
#
_entry.id   AF-A0A0A1U5Z1-F1
#
_cell.length_a   1.000
_cell.length_b   1.000
_cell.length_c   1.000
_cell.angle_alpha   90.00
_cell.angle_beta   90.00
_cell.angle_gamma   90.00
#
_symmetry.space_group_name_H-M   'P 1'
#
loop_
_entity.id
_entity.type
_entity.pdbx_description
1 polymer ?
#
loop_
_entity_poly.entity_id
_entity_poly.type
_entity_poly.pdbx_seq_one_letter_code
_entity_poly.pdbx_strand_id
1 'polypeptide(L)'
;MSDVQAPVKAAATAQKKVTKKEKKVATEPIKSVQVFGKKKTAIAVALCKQGKGMIRVNGVPLDLIQPPMLRIKAFEPLFVIGKEYYAQLDLKIRVTGGGQVSQIYAIRQAIARALIAYQQKYVDETSKN
;
A
#
# COMPACT_ATOMS: atom_id res chain seq x y z
N MET A 1 -29.90 -41.56 -37.08
CA MET A 1 -29.59 -40.26 -37.72
C MET A 1 -30.61 -39.28 -37.16
N SER A 2 -30.34 -38.25 -36.37
CA SER A 2 -29.13 -37.67 -35.79
C SER A 2 -29.65 -36.59 -34.84
N ASP A 3 -29.00 -36.43 -33.69
CA ASP A 3 -29.18 -35.33 -32.73
C ASP A 3 -29.18 -33.94 -33.37
N VAL A 4 -29.86 -32.95 -32.77
CA VAL A 4 -29.26 -31.71 -32.19
C VAL A 4 -30.24 -31.03 -31.21
N GLN A 5 -29.90 -31.11 -29.92
CA GLN A 5 -29.95 -30.07 -28.87
C GLN A 5 -31.02 -28.95 -28.89
N ALA A 6 -31.87 -28.90 -27.85
CA ALA A 6 -31.71 -27.99 -26.70
C ALA A 6 -32.97 -27.91 -25.81
N PRO A 7 -32.89 -28.37 -24.55
CA PRO A 7 -33.59 -27.67 -23.48
C PRO A 7 -32.75 -27.60 -22.20
N VAL A 8 -32.45 -26.40 -21.70
CA VAL A 8 -32.13 -26.19 -20.27
C VAL A 8 -32.32 -24.71 -19.90
N LYS A 9 -33.54 -24.35 -19.48
CA LYS A 9 -33.75 -23.28 -18.51
C LYS A 9 -34.70 -23.82 -17.43
N ALA A 10 -34.10 -24.57 -16.51
CA ALA A 10 -34.69 -24.93 -15.23
C ALA A 10 -33.62 -24.73 -14.14
N ALA A 11 -33.85 -23.72 -13.30
CA ALA A 11 -33.28 -23.55 -11.96
C ALA A 11 -34.17 -22.45 -11.32
N ALA A 12 -35.31 -22.78 -10.71
CA ALA A 12 -35.45 -23.40 -9.41
C ALA A 12 -34.64 -22.67 -8.31
N THR A 13 -35.41 -22.03 -7.43
CA THR A 13 -35.24 -22.00 -5.97
C THR A 13 -34.55 -20.80 -5.32
N ALA A 14 -35.42 -19.96 -4.77
CA ALA A 14 -35.41 -19.26 -3.49
C ALA A 14 -34.20 -19.41 -2.53
N GLN A 15 -34.04 -18.33 -1.74
CA GLN A 15 -33.36 -18.19 -0.44
C GLN A 15 -31.92 -17.64 -0.44
N LYS A 16 -31.78 -16.33 -0.23
CA LYS A 16 -31.09 -15.80 0.98
C LYS A 16 -31.28 -14.29 1.13
N LYS A 17 -32.37 -13.94 1.83
CA LYS A 17 -32.51 -12.69 2.58
C LYS A 17 -31.77 -12.89 3.90
N VAL A 18 -30.44 -12.79 3.92
CA VAL A 18 -29.64 -12.85 5.16
C VAL A 18 -28.43 -11.90 5.05
N THR A 19 -28.55 -10.78 5.76
CA THR A 19 -27.48 -9.99 6.37
C THR A 19 -26.36 -9.43 5.48
N LYS A 20 -26.52 -8.17 5.07
CA LYS A 20 -25.45 -7.18 5.24
C LYS A 20 -25.99 -6.04 6.12
N LYS A 21 -26.26 -6.41 7.37
CA LYS A 21 -26.25 -5.46 8.49
C LYS A 21 -24.83 -4.91 8.46
N GLU A 22 -24.65 -3.68 7.99
CA GLU A 22 -23.39 -2.95 8.14
C GLU A 22 -23.06 -2.97 9.63
N LYS A 23 -22.14 -3.86 10.00
CA LYS A 23 -21.44 -3.74 11.26
C LYS A 23 -20.71 -2.40 11.15
N LYS A 24 -21.29 -1.35 11.75
CA LYS A 24 -20.50 -0.30 12.39
C LYS A 24 -19.59 -1.02 13.38
N VAL A 25 -18.45 -1.47 12.87
CA VAL A 25 -17.35 -1.90 13.72
C VAL A 25 -16.97 -0.64 14.47
N ALA A 26 -17.10 -0.67 15.80
CA ALA A 26 -16.57 0.36 16.67
C ALA A 26 -15.15 0.68 16.19
N THR A 27 -14.90 1.94 15.85
CA THR A 27 -13.63 2.36 15.26
C THR A 27 -12.54 2.25 16.32
N GLU A 28 -11.96 1.06 16.45
CA GLU A 28 -10.63 0.89 17.01
C GLU A 28 -9.71 1.92 16.31
N PRO A 29 -8.89 2.68 17.04
CA PRO A 29 -8.03 3.69 16.44
C PRO A 29 -7.15 3.02 15.39
N ILE A 30 -7.31 3.41 14.11
CA ILE A 30 -6.60 2.79 13.00
C ILE A 30 -5.10 2.98 13.23
N LYS A 31 -4.40 1.87 13.47
CA LYS A 31 -2.95 1.84 13.65
C LYS A 31 -2.29 2.48 12.43
N SER A 32 -1.81 3.69 12.61
CA SER A 32 -1.26 4.50 11.54
C SER A 32 -0.09 5.34 12.04
N VAL A 33 0.86 5.53 11.13
CA VAL A 33 2.04 6.35 11.35
C VAL A 33 2.18 7.29 10.18
N GLN A 34 2.46 8.56 10.49
CA GLN A 34 2.75 9.57 9.49
C GLN A 34 4.20 10.01 9.65
N VAL A 35 4.94 9.98 8.55
CA VAL A 35 6.34 10.41 8.50
C VAL A 35 6.56 11.32 7.30
N PHE A 36 7.67 12.06 7.33
CA PHE A 36 8.11 12.87 6.21
C PHE A 36 9.55 12.54 5.80
N GLY A 37 9.79 12.56 4.50
CA GLY A 37 11.10 12.60 3.87
C GLY A 37 11.27 13.97 3.20
N LYS A 38 12.47 14.56 3.31
CA LYS A 38 12.80 15.84 2.68
C LYS A 38 14.13 15.72 1.97
N LYS A 39 14.17 16.16 0.70
CA LYS A 39 15.42 16.29 -0.06
C LYS A 39 15.40 17.60 -0.82
N LYS A 40 16.37 18.48 -0.53
CA LYS A 40 16.36 19.86 -1.02
C LYS A 40 15.01 20.51 -0.70
N THR A 41 14.31 21.02 -1.72
CA THR A 41 12.97 21.62 -1.60
C THR A 41 11.82 20.62 -1.75
N ALA A 42 12.10 19.35 -2.08
CA ALA A 42 11.07 18.32 -2.22
C ALA A 42 10.68 17.74 -0.85
N ILE A 43 9.37 17.64 -0.61
CA ILE A 43 8.78 17.11 0.62
C ILE A 43 7.88 15.93 0.25
N ALA A 44 8.15 14.77 0.85
CA ALA A 44 7.35 13.57 0.72
C ALA A 44 6.73 13.23 2.08
N VAL A 45 5.40 13.21 2.17
CA VAL A 45 4.66 12.80 3.37
C VAL A 45 4.10 11.41 3.12
N ALA A 46 4.52 10.44 3.94
CA ALA A 46 4.05 9.06 3.86
C ALA A 46 3.12 8.76 5.03
N LEU A 47 1.98 8.16 4.72
CA LEU A 47 1.03 7.61 5.67
C LEU A 47 1.09 6.08 5.57
N CYS A 48 1.51 5.45 6.65
CA CYS A 48 1.54 4.01 6.82
C CYS A 48 0.29 3.55 7.55
N LYS A 49 -0.36 2.54 7.01
CA LYS A 49 -1.47 1.84 7.64
C LYS A 49 -1.24 0.35 7.52
N GLN A 50 -1.81 -0.42 8.44
CA GLN A 50 -1.88 -1.86 8.27
C GLN A 50 -2.78 -2.20 7.08
N GLY A 51 -2.34 -3.11 6.20
CA GLY A 51 -2.98 -3.36 4.92
C GLY A 51 -2.41 -4.54 4.14
N LYS A 52 -2.42 -4.45 2.81
CA LYS A 52 -2.13 -5.54 1.86
C LYS A 52 -0.83 -5.33 1.07
N GLY A 53 0.06 -4.43 1.50
CA GLY A 53 1.31 -4.17 0.80
C GLY A 53 1.19 -3.18 -0.36
N MET A 54 0.14 -2.36 -0.39
CA MET A 54 -0.12 -1.43 -1.49
C MET A 54 0.69 -0.14 -1.30
N ILE A 55 1.65 0.12 -2.21
CA ILE A 55 2.49 1.32 -2.17
C ILE A 55 2.11 2.26 -3.32
N ARG A 56 1.63 3.46 -2.96
CA ARG A 56 1.18 4.49 -3.92
C ARG A 56 1.87 5.83 -3.66
N VAL A 57 2.32 6.47 -4.72
CA VAL A 57 2.87 7.82 -4.74
C VAL A 57 1.98 8.71 -5.58
N ASN A 58 1.44 9.77 -4.99
CA ASN A 58 0.51 10.69 -5.63
C ASN A 58 -0.72 10.03 -6.29
N GLY A 59 -1.08 8.81 -5.88
CA GLY A 59 -2.19 8.03 -6.45
C GLY A 59 -1.77 7.03 -7.52
N VAL A 60 -0.52 7.10 -7.97
CA VAL A 60 0.10 6.18 -8.94
C VAL A 60 0.87 5.09 -8.16
N PRO A 61 0.87 3.82 -8.58
CA PRO A 61 1.70 2.79 -7.95
C PRO A 61 3.19 3.11 -8.10
N LEU A 62 4.01 2.67 -7.13
CA LEU A 62 5.46 2.97 -7.09
C LEU A 62 6.20 2.55 -8.37
N ASP A 63 5.75 1.48 -9.02
CA ASP A 63 6.35 0.97 -10.26
C ASP A 63 6.14 1.89 -11.47
N LEU A 64 5.11 2.75 -11.47
CA LEU A 64 4.84 3.65 -12.59
C LEU A 64 5.42 5.05 -12.38
N ILE A 65 6.42 5.20 -11.50
CA ILE A 65 7.09 6.48 -11.30
C ILE A 65 8.00 6.82 -12.50
N GLN A 66 7.88 8.07 -12.94
CA GLN A 66 8.76 8.73 -13.91
C GLN A 66 9.88 9.49 -13.16
N PRO A 67 11.14 9.51 -13.65
CA PRO A 67 11.69 8.78 -14.80
C PRO A 67 12.10 7.32 -14.46
N PRO A 68 12.09 6.40 -15.44
CA PRO A 68 12.34 4.97 -15.22
C PRO A 68 13.75 4.68 -14.69
N MET A 69 14.77 5.45 -15.10
CA MET A 69 16.15 5.23 -14.63
C MET A 69 16.30 5.40 -13.11
N LEU A 70 15.53 6.31 -12.51
CA LEU A 70 15.60 6.59 -11.08
C LEU A 70 14.60 5.75 -10.27
N ARG A 71 13.77 4.93 -10.93
CA ARG A 71 12.79 4.07 -10.27
C ARG A 71 13.43 3.09 -9.30
N ILE A 72 14.54 2.47 -9.71
CA ILE A 72 15.33 1.56 -8.87
C ILE A 72 15.72 2.24 -7.55
N LYS A 73 15.98 3.55 -7.59
CA LYS A 73 16.33 4.32 -6.41
C LYS A 73 15.16 4.49 -5.43
N ALA A 74 13.91 4.46 -5.89
CA ALA A 74 12.74 4.47 -5.00
C ALA A 74 12.50 3.10 -4.34
N PHE A 75 12.85 2.01 -5.02
CA PHE A 75 12.65 0.63 -4.55
C PHE A 75 13.74 0.11 -3.61
N GLU A 76 14.94 0.71 -3.61
CA GLU A 76 16.06 0.32 -2.75
C GLU A 76 15.67 -0.04 -1.29
N PRO A 77 14.90 0.78 -0.54
CA PRO A 77 14.52 0.43 0.84
C PRO A 77 13.67 -0.85 0.94
N LEU A 78 12.85 -1.15 -0.08
CA LEU A 78 12.03 -2.36 -0.10
C LEU A 78 12.87 -3.60 -0.39
N PHE A 79 13.93 -3.46 -1.19
CA PHE A 79 14.87 -4.55 -1.45
C PHE A 79 15.74 -4.88 -0.24
N VAL A 80 16.20 -3.86 0.50
CA VAL A 80 17.07 -4.08 1.67
C VAL A 80 16.33 -4.78 2.81
N ILE A 81 15.08 -4.40 3.08
CA ILE A 81 14.32 -4.91 4.23
C ILE A 81 13.76 -6.31 3.99
N GLY A 82 13.37 -6.62 2.74
CA GLY A 82 12.72 -7.88 2.40
C GLY A 82 11.19 -7.83 2.48
N LYS A 83 10.53 -8.78 1.80
CA LYS A 83 9.07 -8.79 1.55
C LYS A 83 8.21 -8.90 2.81
N GLU A 84 8.73 -9.57 3.84
CA GLU A 84 7.96 -9.95 5.02
C GLU A 84 7.44 -8.74 5.81
N TYR A 85 8.27 -7.69 5.90
CA TYR A 85 7.96 -6.51 6.70
C TYR A 85 7.00 -5.52 6.03
N TYR A 86 6.99 -5.43 4.69
CA TYR A 86 6.11 -4.49 3.99
C TYR A 86 4.87 -5.13 3.37
N ALA A 87 4.79 -6.46 3.27
CA ALA A 87 3.60 -7.14 2.72
C ALA A 87 2.31 -6.86 3.51
N GLN A 88 2.44 -6.53 4.79
CA GLN A 88 1.32 -6.22 5.68
C GLN A 88 1.03 -4.71 5.80
N LEU A 89 1.74 -3.86 5.07
CA LEU A 89 1.69 -2.41 5.22
C LEU A 89 1.26 -1.71 3.92
N ASP A 90 0.23 -0.88 4.02
CA ASP A 90 -0.18 0.02 2.94
C ASP A 90 0.47 1.39 3.13
N LEU A 91 1.18 1.86 2.10
CA LEU A 91 1.86 3.15 2.09
C LEU A 91 1.19 4.09 1.09
N LYS A 92 0.68 5.22 1.58
CA LYS A 92 0.21 6.33 0.74
C LYS A 92 1.14 7.51 0.89
N ILE A 93 1.83 7.86 -0.20
CA ILE A 93 2.82 8.92 -0.22
C ILE A 93 2.29 10.09 -1.05
N ARG A 94 2.34 11.29 -0.47
CA ARG A 94 2.08 12.56 -1.15
C ARG A 94 3.38 13.32 -1.26
N VAL A 95 3.70 13.78 -2.46
CA VAL A 95 4.95 14.49 -2.73
C VAL A 95 4.65 15.84 -3.34
N THR A 96 5.25 16.89 -2.78
CA THR A 96 5.11 18.27 -3.24
C THR A 96 6.48 18.96 -3.32
N GLY A 97 6.60 19.91 -4.24
CA GLY A 97 7.80 20.73 -4.44
C GLY A 97 8.99 20.01 -5.09
N GLY A 98 10.06 20.77 -5.34
CA GLY A 98 11.30 20.30 -5.98
C GLY A 98 11.15 19.81 -7.41
N GLY A 99 12.18 19.13 -7.92
CA GLY A 99 12.19 18.46 -9.23
C GLY A 99 12.15 16.93 -9.12
N GLN A 100 12.02 16.24 -10.26
CA GLN A 100 11.84 14.78 -10.33
C GLN A 100 12.89 14.00 -9.53
N VAL A 101 14.18 14.38 -9.67
CA VAL A 101 15.28 13.71 -8.97
C VAL A 101 15.14 13.86 -7.46
N SER A 102 14.99 15.09 -6.96
CA SER A 102 14.82 15.36 -5.53
C SER A 102 13.59 14.67 -4.94
N GLN A 103 12.50 14.60 -5.69
CA GLN A 103 11.28 13.92 -5.26
C GLN A 103 11.51 12.43 -5.04
N ILE A 104 12.23 11.74 -5.94
CA ILE A 104 12.53 10.32 -5.81
C ILE A 104 13.36 10.03 -4.55
N TYR A 105 14.37 10.85 -4.27
CA TYR A 105 15.15 10.71 -3.03
C TYR A 105 14.32 11.00 -1.77
N ALA A 106 13.38 11.97 -1.83
CA ALA A 106 12.46 12.23 -0.73
C ALA A 106 11.51 11.04 -0.50
N ILE A 107 10.99 10.43 -1.58
CA ILE A 107 10.15 9.22 -1.53
C ILE A 107 10.92 8.07 -0.89
N ARG A 108 12.16 7.81 -1.34
CA ARG A 108 13.04 6.79 -0.76
C ARG A 108 13.15 6.96 0.76
N GLN A 109 13.48 8.17 1.22
CA GLN A 109 13.62 8.45 2.65
C GLN A 109 12.29 8.29 3.40
N ALA A 110 11.19 8.73 2.79
CA ALA A 110 9.87 8.60 3.39
C ALA A 110 9.49 7.13 3.58
N ILE A 111 9.74 6.26 2.60
CA ILE A 111 9.48 4.81 2.70
C ILE A 111 10.31 4.16 3.81
N ALA A 112 11.62 4.43 3.86
CA ALA A 112 12.48 3.85 4.89
C ALA A 112 12.05 4.25 6.31
N ARG A 113 11.80 5.56 6.53
CA ARG A 113 11.34 6.08 7.82
C ARG A 113 9.96 5.53 8.20
N ALA A 114 9.10 5.35 7.21
CA ALA A 114 7.74 4.83 7.37
C ALA A 114 7.75 3.43 7.97
N LEU A 115 8.60 2.56 7.44
CA LEU A 115 8.73 1.17 7.88
C LEU A 115 9.31 1.10 9.29
N ILE A 116 10.41 1.82 9.55
CA ILE A 116 11.05 1.86 10.87
C ILE A 116 10.10 2.41 11.94
N ALA A 117 9.41 3.52 11.65
CA ALA A 117 8.51 4.15 12.61
C ALA A 117 7.26 3.29 12.89
N TYR A 118 6.80 2.50 11.90
CA TYR A 118 5.72 1.54 12.14
C TYR A 118 6.17 0.42 13.06
N GLN A 119 7.34 -0.18 12.78
CA GLN A 119 7.91 -1.21 13.64
C GLN A 119 8.15 -0.68 15.05
N GLN A 120 8.75 0.51 15.20
CA GLN A 120 9.02 1.11 16.51
C GLN A 120 7.75 1.34 17.36
N LYS A 121 6.61 1.63 16.72
CA LYS A 121 5.37 1.94 17.45
C LYS A 121 4.53 0.70 17.76
N TYR A 122 4.60 -0.33 16.94
CA TYR A 122 3.65 -1.45 16.97
C TYR A 122 4.30 -2.83 17.09
N VAL A 123 5.63 -2.93 16.95
CA VAL A 123 6.40 -4.18 17.02
C VAL A 123 7.54 -4.03 18.03
N ASP A 124 7.91 -5.14 18.67
CA ASP A 124 8.91 -5.17 19.73
C ASP A 124 10.30 -4.74 19.25
N GLU A 125 11.05 -4.10 20.15
CA GLU A 125 12.42 -3.61 19.98
C GLU A 125 13.38 -4.67 19.41
N THR A 126 13.19 -5.94 19.79
CA THR A 126 14.07 -7.05 19.41
C THR A 126 14.02 -7.40 17.92
N SER A 127 12.96 -6.99 17.22
CA SER A 127 12.78 -7.26 15.78
C SER A 127 13.55 -6.27 14.88
N LYS A 128 14.39 -5.41 15.46
CA LYS A 128 15.06 -4.28 14.77
C LYS A 128 16.45 -4.60 14.20
N ASN A 129 17.06 -5.73 14.56
CA ASN A 129 18.46 -6.07 14.22
C ASN A 129 18.56 -7.09 13.09
#